data_AF-A0A535K734-F1
#
_entry.id   AF-A0A535K734-F1
#
_cell.length_a   1.000
_cell.length_b   1.000
_cell.length_c   1.000
_cell.angle_alpha   90.00
_cell.angle_beta   90.00
_cell.angle_gamma   90.00
#
_symmetry.space_group_name_H-M   'P 1'
#
loop_
_entity.id
_entity.type
_entity.pdbx_description
1 polymer ?
#
loop_
_entity_poly.entity_id
_entity_poly.type
_entity_poly.pdbx_seq_one_letter_code
_entity_poly.pdbx_strand_id
1 'polypeptide(L)'
;MAVPFLGPSHARDLGSVAVAGAFESGSIQGIARGPWRARDVARPEVVAGVEQAPAPEPEPAAAPTPEPPAIKTLSPRVVLAPPPDPPTSGVVLASWYGPGFYGNRTACGQTYTPVIVGVAHRTLPCGTLVALSYGTRSLTVPVIDRGPFVAGRTLDLSNATRLALGCPDLCTLSMRIGP
;
A
#
# COMPACT_ATOMS: atom_id res chain seq x y z
N MET A 1 10.48 -44.98 -60.01
CA MET A 1 9.14 -44.43 -60.28
C MET A 1 9.03 -43.10 -59.56
N ALA A 2 9.06 -42.01 -60.31
CA ALA A 2 8.84 -40.65 -59.81
C ALA A 2 7.64 -40.09 -60.56
N VAL A 3 6.65 -39.58 -59.83
CA VAL A 3 5.75 -38.54 -60.31
C VAL A 3 5.30 -37.72 -59.09
N PRO A 4 5.44 -36.38 -59.14
CA PRO A 4 5.08 -35.47 -58.06
C PRO A 4 3.60 -35.11 -58.15
N PHE A 5 2.96 -34.81 -57.01
CA PHE A 5 1.69 -34.10 -57.00
C PHE A 5 1.88 -32.69 -56.47
N LEU A 6 1.44 -31.75 -57.31
CA LEU A 6 1.56 -30.31 -57.22
C LEU A 6 0.20 -29.72 -56.82
N GLY A 7 0.18 -28.89 -55.78
CA GLY A 7 -0.81 -27.82 -55.55
C GLY A 7 -2.03 -28.13 -54.66
N PRO A 8 -2.80 -27.09 -54.24
CA PRO A 8 -2.59 -25.66 -54.42
C PRO A 8 -2.42 -24.85 -53.13
N SER A 9 -1.87 -23.66 -53.33
CA SER A 9 -1.76 -22.51 -52.44
C SER A 9 -3.13 -22.04 -51.92
N HIS A 10 -3.22 -21.73 -50.62
CA HIS A 10 -4.15 -20.73 -50.12
C HIS A 10 -3.46 -19.93 -49.01
N ALA A 11 -2.85 -18.81 -49.41
CA ALA A 11 -2.62 -17.69 -48.53
C ALA A 11 -4.00 -17.18 -48.08
N ARG A 12 -4.27 -17.21 -46.78
CA ARG A 12 -5.37 -16.48 -46.17
C ARG A 12 -4.79 -15.21 -45.56
N ASP A 13 -4.72 -14.20 -46.40
CA ASP A 13 -4.70 -12.81 -45.97
C ASP A 13 -6.09 -12.47 -45.43
N LEU A 14 -6.16 -12.14 -44.14
CA LEU A 14 -7.34 -11.52 -43.53
C LEU A 14 -6.82 -10.37 -42.66
N GLY A 15 -6.83 -9.19 -43.27
CA GLY A 15 -6.43 -7.94 -42.67
C GLY A 15 -7.22 -7.64 -41.38
N SER A 16 -6.50 -7.12 -40.39
CA SER A 16 -7.12 -6.48 -39.25
C SER A 16 -7.77 -5.17 -39.69
N VAL A 17 -9.07 -5.10 -39.46
CA VAL A 17 -9.98 -3.98 -39.70
C VAL A 17 -9.53 -2.75 -38.88
N ALA A 18 -9.23 -1.66 -39.58
CA ALA A 18 -9.16 -0.33 -38.98
C ALA A 18 -10.58 0.20 -38.77
N VAL A 19 -10.95 0.49 -37.53
CA VAL A 19 -12.20 1.19 -37.20
C VAL A 19 -11.92 2.69 -37.21
N ALA A 20 -12.21 3.32 -38.34
CA ALA A 20 -12.34 4.77 -38.47
C ALA A 20 -13.79 5.08 -38.90
N GLY A 21 -14.45 5.96 -38.13
CA GLY A 21 -15.82 6.43 -38.34
C GLY A 21 -16.35 6.97 -37.01
N ALA A 22 -16.10 8.25 -36.72
CA ALA A 22 -16.97 9.37 -37.08
C ALA A 22 -18.30 9.33 -36.30
N PHE A 23 -18.33 9.97 -35.13
CA PHE A 23 -19.57 10.48 -34.54
C PHE A 23 -19.55 12.00 -34.68
N GLU A 24 -20.47 12.48 -35.51
CA GLU A 24 -20.70 13.88 -35.77
C GLU A 24 -21.74 14.43 -34.77
N SER A 25 -21.40 15.61 -34.25
CA SER A 25 -22.26 16.73 -33.84
C SER A 25 -23.40 16.51 -32.82
N GLY A 26 -23.11 16.97 -31.59
CA GLY A 26 -24.10 17.55 -30.67
C GLY A 26 -23.54 18.85 -30.07
N SER A 27 -23.99 19.99 -30.60
CA SER A 27 -23.59 21.35 -30.26
C SER A 27 -23.69 21.69 -28.77
N ILE A 28 -22.65 22.32 -28.22
CA ILE A 28 -22.78 23.22 -27.06
C ILE A 28 -22.15 24.58 -27.41
N GLN A 29 -23.01 25.55 -27.69
CA GLN A 29 -22.59 26.95 -27.76
C GLN A 29 -22.27 27.47 -26.35
N GLY A 30 -20.99 27.79 -26.18
CA GLY A 30 -20.48 29.04 -25.62
C GLY A 30 -21.07 29.57 -24.31
N ILE A 31 -20.25 29.55 -23.26
CA ILE A 31 -20.30 30.61 -22.25
C ILE A 31 -18.89 31.18 -22.08
N ALA A 32 -18.81 32.47 -22.39
CA ALA A 32 -17.60 33.23 -22.66
C ALA A 32 -16.82 33.62 -21.39
N ARG A 33 -15.55 33.94 -21.64
CA ARG A 33 -14.55 34.44 -20.71
C ARG A 33 -14.75 35.91 -20.36
N GLY A 34 -14.65 36.22 -19.06
CA GLY A 34 -14.15 37.48 -18.49
C GLY A 34 -15.10 38.69 -18.46
N PRO A 35 -14.72 39.82 -17.84
CA PRO A 35 -13.44 40.11 -17.19
C PRO A 35 -13.56 40.65 -15.73
N TRP A 36 -12.46 40.54 -14.99
CA TRP A 36 -12.21 41.33 -13.80
C TRP A 36 -11.95 42.79 -14.20
N ARG A 37 -12.69 43.76 -13.63
CA ARG A 37 -12.20 45.11 -13.26
C ARG A 37 -13.24 45.93 -12.48
N ALA A 38 -12.81 46.35 -11.29
CA ALA A 38 -12.97 47.64 -10.61
C ALA A 38 -14.27 48.46 -10.75
N ARG A 39 -14.90 48.78 -9.60
CA ARG A 39 -15.13 50.17 -9.13
C ARG A 39 -15.68 50.24 -7.69
N ASP A 40 -15.23 51.30 -7.02
CA ASP A 40 -15.49 51.82 -5.66
C ASP A 40 -17.00 52.00 -5.35
N VAL A 41 -17.51 52.15 -4.11
CA VAL A 41 -17.29 53.21 -3.10
C VAL A 41 -18.03 52.82 -1.81
N ALA A 42 -17.40 52.97 -0.63
CA ALA A 42 -17.91 53.80 0.49
C ALA A 42 -17.12 53.54 1.81
N ARG A 43 -16.48 54.60 2.32
CA ARG A 43 -16.03 54.75 3.72
C ARG A 43 -17.20 55.20 4.62
N PRO A 44 -17.10 55.19 5.98
CA PRO A 44 -16.35 56.21 6.74
C PRO A 44 -15.55 55.63 7.94
N GLU A 45 -14.35 56.17 8.26
CA GLU A 45 -14.01 56.93 9.51
C GLU A 45 -13.57 55.99 10.66
N VAL A 46 -12.57 56.20 11.52
CA VAL A 46 -11.81 57.37 12.02
C VAL A 46 -10.60 56.89 12.85
N VAL A 47 -9.59 57.78 12.96
CA VAL A 47 -8.60 58.03 14.05
C VAL A 47 -7.44 57.07 14.43
N ALA A 48 -6.23 57.64 14.24
CA ALA A 48 -5.12 57.82 15.19
C ALA A 48 -4.27 56.63 15.71
N GLY A 49 -3.06 56.51 15.14
CA GLY A 49 -1.76 56.72 15.82
C GLY A 49 -1.22 55.68 16.84
N VAL A 50 0.12 55.75 17.03
CA VAL A 50 1.01 54.99 17.96
C VAL A 50 1.62 53.72 17.32
N GLU A 51 2.85 53.69 16.79
CA GLU A 51 4.21 53.78 17.40
C GLU A 51 4.77 52.39 17.85
N GLN A 52 5.84 51.91 17.16
CA GLN A 52 6.90 50.93 17.56
C GLN A 52 6.52 49.52 18.11
N ALA A 53 7.29 48.42 18.10
CA ALA A 53 8.63 47.93 17.68
C ALA A 53 8.56 46.35 17.62
N PRO A 54 9.64 45.54 17.42
CA PRO A 54 9.56 44.21 16.77
C PRO A 54 9.32 42.97 17.68
N ALA A 55 8.91 41.88 17.00
CA ALA A 55 8.83 40.42 17.29
C ALA A 55 9.01 39.87 18.73
N PRO A 56 8.20 38.83 19.08
CA PRO A 56 8.82 37.54 19.39
C PRO A 56 8.17 36.33 18.68
N GLU A 57 9.03 35.36 18.37
CA GLU A 57 8.74 34.03 17.81
C GLU A 57 8.05 33.13 18.87
N PRO A 58 6.99 32.36 18.55
CA PRO A 58 6.36 31.49 19.53
C PRO A 58 7.10 30.14 19.66
N GLU A 59 7.73 29.94 20.82
CA GLU A 59 8.15 28.64 21.33
C GLU A 59 6.95 27.69 21.60
N PRO A 60 7.12 26.36 21.53
CA PRO A 60 6.03 25.38 21.56
C PRO A 60 5.49 25.13 22.98
N ALA A 61 4.17 25.29 23.17
CA ALA A 61 3.48 24.94 24.41
C ALA A 61 3.34 23.41 24.57
N ALA A 62 3.81 22.91 25.72
CA ALA A 62 3.78 21.52 26.14
C ALA A 62 2.36 21.00 26.44
N ALA A 63 2.08 19.75 26.06
CA ALA A 63 0.85 19.03 26.40
C ALA A 63 0.94 18.42 27.83
N PRO A 64 -0.17 18.30 28.57
CA PRO A 64 -0.18 17.67 29.90
C PRO A 64 -0.07 16.14 29.82
N THR A 65 0.75 15.57 30.70
CA THR A 65 0.95 14.11 30.87
C THR A 65 -0.21 13.48 31.67
N PRO A 66 -0.79 12.33 31.28
CA PRO A 66 -1.66 11.56 32.16
C PRO A 66 -0.86 10.64 33.10
N GLU A 67 -1.17 10.66 34.40
CA GLU A 67 -0.63 9.75 35.42
C GLU A 67 -1.14 8.30 35.23
N PRO A 68 -0.30 7.27 35.46
CA PRO A 68 -0.70 5.87 35.32
C PRO A 68 -1.52 5.35 36.52
N PRO A 69 -2.60 4.57 36.31
CA PRO A 69 -3.35 3.96 37.42
C PRO A 69 -2.63 2.76 38.03
N ALA A 70 -2.87 2.56 39.34
CA ALA A 70 -2.25 1.60 40.24
C ALA A 70 -2.27 0.12 39.74
N ILE A 71 -1.15 -0.57 39.94
CA ILE A 71 -0.90 -1.95 39.52
C ILE A 71 -1.65 -2.93 40.45
N LYS A 72 -2.55 -3.74 39.88
CA LYS A 72 -3.09 -4.94 40.55
C LYS A 72 -2.09 -6.09 40.40
N THR A 73 -1.79 -6.76 41.51
CA THR A 73 -0.88 -7.91 41.65
C THR A 73 -1.02 -8.92 40.50
N LEU A 74 0.08 -9.15 39.76
CA LEU A 74 0.15 -10.03 38.60
C LEU A 74 0.33 -11.50 39.04
N SER A 75 -0.59 -12.37 38.66
CA SER A 75 -0.39 -13.83 38.65
C SER A 75 0.87 -14.18 37.83
N PRO A 76 1.62 -15.26 38.14
CA PRO A 76 2.78 -15.64 37.36
C PRO A 76 2.32 -16.02 35.95
N ARG A 77 2.62 -15.15 34.98
CA ARG A 77 2.41 -15.40 33.57
C ARG A 77 3.40 -16.51 33.20
N VAL A 78 2.90 -17.67 32.80
CA VAL A 78 3.73 -18.69 32.14
C VAL A 78 4.30 -18.01 30.89
N VAL A 79 5.58 -17.62 30.93
CA VAL A 79 6.27 -17.11 29.76
C VAL A 79 6.63 -18.33 28.91
N LEU A 80 5.70 -18.73 28.05
CA LEU A 80 5.99 -19.74 27.03
C LEU A 80 7.21 -19.23 26.23
N ALA A 81 8.23 -20.07 26.09
CA ALA A 81 9.38 -19.75 25.27
C ALA A 81 8.91 -19.32 23.86
N PRO A 82 9.54 -18.32 23.24
CA PRO A 82 9.16 -17.88 21.90
C PRO A 82 9.23 -19.06 20.93
N PRO A 83 8.34 -19.12 19.93
CA PRO A 83 8.40 -20.16 18.92
C PRO A 83 9.76 -20.12 18.20
N PRO A 84 10.25 -21.26 17.69
CA PRO A 84 11.48 -21.29 16.92
C PRO A 84 11.41 -20.34 15.73
N ASP A 85 12.59 -19.92 15.28
CA ASP A 85 12.71 -19.04 14.13
C ASP A 85 12.12 -19.71 12.89
N PRO A 86 11.35 -18.97 12.07
CA PRO A 86 10.74 -19.52 10.88
C PRO A 86 11.79 -19.76 9.79
N PRO A 87 11.55 -20.72 8.88
CA PRO A 87 12.43 -20.95 7.74
C PRO A 87 12.50 -19.72 6.84
N THR A 88 13.67 -19.51 6.23
CA THR A 88 13.93 -18.38 5.32
C THR A 88 13.72 -18.72 3.85
N SER A 89 13.47 -19.99 3.51
CA SER A 89 13.15 -20.45 2.17
C SER A 89 12.36 -21.76 2.19
N GLY A 90 11.78 -22.12 1.06
CA GLY A 90 11.03 -23.36 0.86
C GLY A 90 9.52 -23.17 0.94
N VAL A 91 8.82 -24.27 1.22
CA VAL A 91 7.36 -24.27 1.36
C VAL A 91 7.00 -23.85 2.79
N VAL A 92 6.17 -22.82 2.92
CA VAL A 92 5.87 -22.19 4.21
C VAL A 92 4.37 -21.97 4.39
N LEU A 93 3.92 -21.94 5.65
CA LEU A 93 2.56 -21.58 6.01
C LEU A 93 2.47 -20.07 6.24
N ALA A 94 1.62 -19.42 5.47
CA ALA A 94 1.38 -17.98 5.52
C ALA A 94 -0.07 -17.69 5.91
N SER A 95 -0.26 -16.63 6.70
CA SER A 95 -1.58 -16.03 6.91
C SER A 95 -1.55 -14.56 6.49
N TRP A 96 -2.50 -13.75 6.93
CA TRP A 96 -2.49 -12.31 6.67
C TRP A 96 -2.97 -11.51 7.87
N TYR A 97 -2.68 -10.21 7.86
CA TYR A 97 -3.14 -9.25 8.87
C TYR A 97 -3.76 -8.01 8.22
N GLY A 98 -4.83 -7.48 8.83
CA GLY A 98 -5.58 -6.34 8.29
C GLY A 98 -6.70 -5.89 9.22
N PRO A 99 -7.71 -5.20 8.68
CA PRO A 99 -8.50 -4.11 9.28
C PRO A 99 -8.04 -3.46 10.60
N GLY A 100 -7.92 -4.22 11.68
CA GLY A 100 -7.54 -3.73 13.01
C GLY A 100 -6.11 -3.21 13.14
N PHE A 101 -5.25 -3.39 12.12
CA PHE A 101 -3.89 -2.86 12.11
C PHE A 101 -3.73 -1.55 11.31
N TYR A 102 -4.74 -1.15 10.54
CA TYR A 102 -4.60 0.03 9.68
C TYR A 102 -4.45 1.31 10.51
N GLY A 103 -3.56 2.21 10.07
CA GLY A 103 -3.20 3.44 10.78
C GLY A 103 -2.11 3.25 11.85
N ASN A 104 -1.81 2.03 12.28
CA ASN A 104 -0.73 1.77 13.22
C ASN A 104 0.64 1.84 12.54
N ARG A 105 1.68 2.08 13.34
CA ARG A 105 3.07 1.95 12.90
C ARG A 105 3.48 0.49 12.93
N THR A 106 3.97 0.00 11.79
CA THR A 106 4.66 -1.28 11.70
C THR A 106 5.97 -1.24 12.49
N ALA A 107 6.50 -2.40 12.85
CA ALA A 107 7.81 -2.51 13.49
C ALA A 107 8.97 -2.03 12.61
N CYS A 108 8.79 -1.94 11.29
CA CYS A 108 9.77 -1.34 10.38
C CYS A 108 9.58 0.17 10.18
N GLY A 109 8.69 0.79 10.95
CA GLY A 109 8.60 2.25 11.07
C GLY A 109 7.71 2.94 10.04
N GLN A 110 6.99 2.21 9.17
CA GLN A 110 6.00 2.82 8.27
C GLN A 110 4.57 2.65 8.79
N THR A 111 3.66 3.53 8.38
CA THR A 111 2.23 3.43 8.70
C THR A 111 1.59 2.33 7.85
N TYR A 112 0.91 1.39 8.50
CA TYR A 112 0.23 0.29 7.80
C TYR A 112 -1.09 0.79 7.18
N THR A 113 -1.24 0.64 5.86
CA THR A 113 -2.43 1.05 5.10
C THR A 113 -3.03 -0.16 4.36
N PRO A 114 -4.29 -0.10 3.89
CA PRO A 114 -4.90 -1.21 3.16
C PRO A 114 -4.19 -1.58 1.85
N VAL A 115 -3.41 -0.65 1.30
CA VAL A 115 -2.75 -0.76 -0.01
C VAL A 115 -1.26 -1.08 0.09
N ILE A 116 -0.69 -1.12 1.29
CA ILE A 116 0.74 -1.38 1.47
C ILE A 116 1.08 -2.82 1.09
N VAL A 117 2.05 -2.97 0.19
CA VAL A 117 2.55 -4.28 -0.26
C VAL A 117 3.76 -4.64 0.59
N GLY A 118 3.70 -5.79 1.24
CA GLY A 118 4.76 -6.28 2.11
C GLY A 118 4.33 -7.51 2.91
N VAL A 119 5.23 -7.94 3.80
CA VAL A 119 5.01 -9.06 4.72
C VAL A 119 5.56 -8.78 6.11
N ALA A 120 5.00 -9.45 7.11
CA ALA A 120 5.57 -9.56 8.44
C ALA A 120 6.39 -10.85 8.57
N HIS A 121 7.59 -10.74 9.14
CA HIS A 121 8.46 -11.88 9.41
C HIS A 121 9.15 -11.73 10.78
N ARG A 122 9.36 -12.82 11.52
CA ARG A 122 9.90 -12.75 12.90
C ARG A 122 11.31 -12.18 12.93
N THR A 123 12.22 -12.77 12.14
CA THR A 123 13.66 -12.50 12.25
C THR A 123 14.27 -11.71 11.10
N LEU A 124 13.84 -11.92 9.86
CA LEU A 124 14.36 -11.18 8.70
C LEU A 124 14.42 -9.66 8.92
N PRO A 125 15.50 -9.00 8.47
CA PRO A 125 15.60 -7.55 8.52
C PRO A 125 14.47 -6.85 7.77
N CYS A 126 14.10 -5.67 8.25
CA CYS A 126 13.20 -4.78 7.51
C CYS A 126 13.77 -4.46 6.14
N GLY A 127 12.93 -4.47 5.11
CA GLY A 127 13.33 -4.23 3.72
C GLY A 127 13.94 -5.45 3.01
N THR A 128 14.16 -6.58 3.70
CA THR A 128 14.55 -7.82 3.01
C THR A 128 13.49 -8.18 1.97
N LEU A 129 13.93 -8.37 0.72
CA LEU A 129 13.05 -8.81 -0.36
C LEU A 129 12.80 -10.32 -0.26
N VAL A 130 11.54 -10.69 -0.37
CA VAL A 130 11.08 -12.07 -0.32
C VAL A 130 10.25 -12.35 -1.56
N ALA A 131 10.70 -13.30 -2.38
CA ALA A 131 9.93 -13.80 -3.50
C ALA A 131 8.96 -14.88 -3.02
N LEU A 132 7.67 -14.64 -3.26
CA LEU A 132 6.57 -15.50 -2.87
C LEU A 132 5.91 -16.07 -4.12
N SER A 133 5.49 -17.33 -4.07
CA SER A 133 4.73 -17.96 -5.13
C SER A 133 3.58 -18.80 -4.58
N TYR A 134 2.38 -18.57 -5.12
CA TYR A 134 1.16 -19.29 -4.78
C TYR A 134 0.40 -19.65 -6.07
N GLY A 135 0.33 -20.94 -6.38
CA GLY A 135 -0.23 -21.43 -7.64
C GLY A 135 0.55 -20.87 -8.84
N THR A 136 -0.13 -20.15 -9.73
CA THR A 136 0.45 -19.53 -10.93
C THR A 136 0.89 -18.08 -10.72
N ARG A 137 0.75 -17.55 -9.49
CA ARG A 137 1.04 -16.15 -9.17
C ARG A 137 2.30 -16.05 -8.33
N SER A 138 3.14 -15.06 -8.64
CA SER A 138 4.36 -14.78 -7.89
C SER A 138 4.51 -13.29 -7.68
N LEU A 139 5.07 -12.90 -6.54
CA LEU A 139 5.29 -11.51 -6.17
C LEU A 139 6.51 -11.42 -5.24
N THR A 140 7.41 -10.48 -5.55
CA THR A 140 8.54 -10.14 -4.67
C THR A 140 8.17 -8.92 -3.85
N VAL A 141 8.24 -9.04 -2.52
CA VAL A 141 7.77 -8.02 -1.57
C VAL A 141 8.77 -7.79 -0.44
N PRO A 142 8.84 -6.58 0.13
CA PRO A 142 9.71 -6.32 1.28
C PRO A 142 9.10 -6.85 2.59
N VAL A 143 9.97 -7.18 3.54
CA VAL A 143 9.61 -7.32 4.96
C VAL A 143 9.32 -5.93 5.52
N ILE A 144 8.09 -5.72 6.01
CA ILE A 144 7.60 -4.43 6.50
C ILE A 144 7.19 -4.46 7.97
N ASP A 145 7.13 -5.62 8.61
CA ASP A 145 6.68 -5.74 9.99
C ASP A 145 7.22 -7.01 10.70
N ARG A 146 6.93 -7.15 11.99
CA ARG A 146 7.29 -8.31 12.81
C ARG A 146 6.10 -9.23 13.08
N GLY A 147 6.38 -10.53 13.18
CA GLY A 147 5.38 -11.58 13.36
C GLY A 147 5.53 -12.66 12.28
N PRO A 148 4.63 -13.64 12.21
CA PRO A 148 3.56 -13.95 13.16
C PRO A 148 4.12 -14.44 14.50
N PHE A 149 3.54 -14.09 15.64
CA PHE A 149 3.95 -14.65 16.95
C PHE A 149 3.20 -15.94 17.34
N VAL A 150 2.55 -16.58 16.37
CA VAL A 150 1.85 -17.86 16.55
C VAL A 150 2.68 -19.00 15.96
N ALA A 151 2.86 -20.06 16.74
CA ALA A 151 3.61 -21.24 16.34
C ALA A 151 3.06 -21.85 15.04
N GLY A 152 3.97 -22.40 14.21
CA GLY A 152 3.62 -23.05 12.94
C GLY A 152 3.38 -22.13 11.75
N ARG A 153 3.24 -20.81 11.94
CA ARG A 153 3.21 -19.83 10.84
C ARG A 153 4.60 -19.25 10.60
N THR A 154 4.97 -19.07 9.34
CA THR A 154 6.26 -18.48 8.96
C THR A 154 6.12 -16.97 8.71
N LEU A 155 5.00 -16.59 8.12
CA LEU A 155 4.83 -15.31 7.41
C LEU A 155 3.40 -14.80 7.60
N ASP A 156 3.22 -13.49 7.77
CA ASP A 156 1.92 -12.85 7.57
C ASP A 156 1.97 -11.88 6.38
N LEU A 157 1.08 -12.06 5.42
CA LEU A 157 0.91 -11.20 4.27
C LEU A 157 0.19 -9.91 4.67
N SER A 158 0.59 -8.78 4.07
CA SER A 158 -0.31 -7.62 4.07
C SER A 158 -1.58 -7.93 3.27
N ASN A 159 -2.65 -7.16 3.50
CA ASN A 159 -3.89 -7.33 2.75
C ASN A 159 -3.67 -7.17 1.23
N ALA A 160 -2.85 -6.19 0.80
CA ALA A 160 -2.53 -6.00 -0.61
C ALA A 160 -1.74 -7.18 -1.20
N THR A 161 -0.73 -7.69 -0.48
CA THR A 161 0.06 -8.86 -0.90
C THR A 161 -0.82 -10.11 -1.03
N ARG A 162 -1.70 -10.35 -0.05
CA ARG A 162 -2.66 -11.46 -0.07
C ARG A 162 -3.55 -11.41 -1.30
N LEU A 163 -4.15 -10.26 -1.58
CA LEU A 163 -5.04 -10.06 -2.72
C LEU A 163 -4.30 -10.25 -4.06
N ALA A 164 -3.08 -9.72 -4.17
CA ALA A 164 -2.26 -9.88 -5.36
C ALA A 164 -1.92 -11.36 -5.65
N LEU A 165 -1.48 -12.09 -4.63
CA LEU A 165 -1.18 -13.52 -4.74
C LEU A 165 -2.43 -14.40 -4.87
N GLY A 166 -3.61 -13.90 -4.48
CA GLY A 166 -4.83 -14.71 -4.40
C GLY A 166 -4.80 -15.74 -3.28
N CYS A 167 -4.00 -15.49 -2.23
CA CYS A 167 -3.97 -16.36 -1.05
C CYS A 167 -5.25 -16.15 -0.20
N PRO A 168 -5.95 -17.21 0.24
CA PRO A 168 -7.04 -17.13 1.20
C PRO A 168 -6.53 -16.73 2.61
N ASP A 169 -7.33 -16.93 3.66
CA ASP A 169 -6.95 -16.51 5.02
C ASP A 169 -5.69 -17.21 5.56
N LEU A 170 -5.49 -18.45 5.13
CA LEU A 170 -4.33 -19.26 5.45
C LEU A 170 -3.95 -20.06 4.19
N CYS A 171 -2.68 -20.01 3.78
CA CYS A 171 -2.22 -20.73 2.60
C CYS A 171 -0.80 -21.27 2.77
N THR A 172 -0.54 -22.36 2.06
CA THR A 172 0.81 -22.90 1.89
C THR A 172 1.39 -22.35 0.60
N LEU A 173 2.51 -21.63 0.70
CA LEU A 173 3.14 -20.95 -0.44
C LEU A 173 4.65 -21.23 -0.47
N SER A 174 5.26 -21.00 -1.63
CA SER A 174 6.71 -21.07 -1.81
C SER A 174 7.33 -19.72 -1.45
N MET A 175 8.41 -19.72 -0.68
CA MET A 175 9.16 -18.54 -0.27
C MET A 175 10.65 -18.70 -0.58
N ARG A 176 11.31 -17.63 -1.01
CA ARG A 176 12.77 -17.50 -0.99
C ARG A 176 13.19 -16.06 -0.71
N ILE A 177 14.35 -15.86 -0.10
CA ILE A 177 14.96 -14.53 0.03
C ILE A 177 15.54 -14.11 -1.31
N GLY A 178 15.40 -12.83 -1.63
CA GLY A 178 15.90 -12.22 -2.85
C GLY A 178 14.83 -12.10 -3.94
N PRO A 179 15.21 -11.50 -5.08
CA PRO A 179 14.33 -11.33 -6.23
C PRO A 179 13.88 -12.65 -6.87
#